data_AF-A0A5N5SRQ5-F1
#
_entry.id   AF-A0A5N5SRQ5-F1
#
_cell.length_a   1.000
_cell.length_b   1.000
_cell.length_c   1.000
_cell.angle_alpha   90.00
_cell.angle_beta   90.00
_cell.angle_gamma   90.00
#
_symmetry.space_group_name_H-M   'P 1'
#
loop_
_entity.id
_entity.type
_entity.pdbx_description
1 polymer ?
#
loop_
_entity_poly.entity_id
_entity_poly.type
_entity_poly.pdbx_seq_one_letter_code
_entity_poly.pdbx_strand_id
1 'polypeptide(L)'
;MNENEAKLHFNKKKKGKKYASEKSREKEVKAILSDPRFANIASDPRYRNISKKATKIQIDKRFKDALMNERFNIKPTLDPRGRPKSYGTKEGLDKFYDLESSEE
;
A
#
# COMPACT_ATOMS: atom_id res chain seq x y z
N MET A 1 -10.70 -23.40 54.77
CA MET A 1 -11.84 -23.13 53.87
C MET A 1 -11.31 -22.37 52.67
N ASN A 2 -11.01 -23.10 51.59
CA ASN A 2 -11.72 -23.01 50.32
C ASN A 2 -12.08 -21.59 49.81
N GLU A 3 -11.85 -21.20 48.57
CA GLU A 3 -11.93 -21.96 47.32
C GLU A 3 -11.56 -21.04 46.14
N ASN A 4 -10.97 -21.61 45.07
CA ASN A 4 -11.17 -21.27 43.65
C ASN A 4 -10.57 -19.94 43.11
N GLU A 5 -9.42 -19.98 42.42
CA GLU A 5 -9.27 -20.21 40.97
C GLU A 5 -9.63 -19.02 40.07
N ALA A 6 -8.60 -18.39 39.47
CA ALA A 6 -8.63 -17.95 38.07
C ALA A 6 -7.20 -17.62 37.60
N LYS A 7 -6.45 -18.65 37.19
CA LYS A 7 -5.28 -18.45 36.32
C LYS A 7 -5.81 -17.98 34.98
N LEU A 8 -5.70 -16.70 34.67
CA LEU A 8 -5.93 -16.17 33.33
C LEU A 8 -4.89 -16.77 32.38
N HIS A 9 -5.29 -17.85 31.70
CA HIS A 9 -4.55 -18.42 30.59
C HIS A 9 -4.55 -17.40 29.44
N PHE A 10 -3.47 -16.62 29.31
CA PHE A 10 -3.27 -15.79 28.13
C PHE A 10 -2.96 -16.69 26.93
N ASN A 11 -3.99 -16.97 26.14
CA ASN A 11 -3.94 -17.79 24.95
C ASN A 11 -3.14 -17.06 23.84
N LYS A 12 -1.81 -17.20 23.83
CA LYS A 12 -1.00 -16.90 22.66
C LYS A 12 -1.12 -18.04 21.66
N LYS A 13 -2.05 -17.92 20.69
CA LYS A 13 -1.80 -18.10 19.24
C LYS A 13 -3.10 -18.33 18.44
N LYS A 14 -3.12 -17.67 17.26
CA LYS A 14 -3.72 -18.00 15.95
C LYS A 14 -4.70 -16.91 15.46
N LYS A 15 -4.59 -16.32 14.25
CA LYS A 15 -3.64 -16.43 13.13
C LYS A 15 -3.61 -15.06 12.43
N GLY A 16 -2.43 -14.49 12.18
CA GLY A 16 -2.29 -13.59 11.03
C GLY A 16 -2.58 -14.39 9.76
N LYS A 17 -3.36 -13.82 8.83
CA LYS A 17 -3.62 -14.38 7.50
C LYS A 17 -2.28 -14.84 6.90
N LYS A 18 -2.15 -16.14 6.59
CA LYS A 18 -1.01 -16.66 5.83
C LYS A 18 -1.11 -16.07 4.42
N TYR A 19 -0.13 -15.26 4.02
CA TYR A 19 0.03 -14.91 2.62
C TYR A 19 0.29 -16.21 1.85
N ALA A 20 -0.53 -16.52 0.84
CA ALA A 20 -0.36 -17.71 0.01
C ALA A 20 1.07 -17.79 -0.55
N SER A 21 1.64 -18.99 -0.63
CA SER A 21 3.01 -19.18 -1.13
C SER A 21 3.11 -18.71 -2.58
N GLU A 22 4.22 -18.07 -2.95
CA GLU A 22 4.43 -17.51 -4.30
C GLU A 22 4.19 -18.56 -5.40
N LYS A 23 4.62 -19.80 -5.16
CA LYS A 23 4.41 -20.95 -6.05
C LYS A 23 2.94 -21.31 -6.29
N SER A 24 2.06 -21.07 -5.31
CA SER A 24 0.61 -21.28 -5.48
C SER A 24 -0.03 -20.20 -6.36
N ARG A 25 0.40 -18.94 -6.22
CA ARG A 25 -0.04 -17.83 -7.08
C ARG A 25 0.43 -17.98 -8.52
N GLU A 26 1.66 -18.43 -8.74
CA GLU A 26 2.15 -18.71 -10.10
C GLU A 26 1.33 -19.77 -10.82
N LYS A 27 0.92 -20.83 -10.10
CA LYS A 27 0.06 -21.88 -10.67
C LYS A 27 -1.33 -21.35 -11.02
N GLU A 28 -1.90 -20.50 -10.16
CA GLU A 28 -3.19 -19.85 -10.40
C GLU A 28 -3.14 -18.88 -11.57
N VAL A 29 -2.11 -18.03 -11.65
CA VAL A 29 -1.89 -17.10 -12.77
C VAL A 29 -1.70 -17.88 -14.09
N LYS A 30 -0.94 -18.97 -14.09
CA LYS A 30 -0.80 -19.84 -15.28
C LYS A 30 -2.12 -20.45 -15.71
N ALA A 31 -2.95 -20.90 -14.76
CA ALA A 31 -4.28 -21.43 -15.07
C ALA A 31 -5.19 -20.36 -15.68
N ILE A 32 -5.18 -19.14 -15.13
CA ILE A 32 -5.96 -18.00 -15.67
C ILE A 32 -5.47 -17.63 -17.07
N LEU A 33 -4.16 -17.58 -17.31
CA LEU A 33 -3.59 -17.25 -18.62
C LEU A 33 -3.81 -18.35 -19.67
N SER A 34 -4.07 -19.58 -19.25
CA SER A 34 -4.44 -20.68 -20.16
C SER A 34 -5.90 -20.64 -20.60
N ASP A 35 -6.76 -19.88 -19.90
CA ASP A 35 -8.17 -19.73 -20.26
C ASP A 35 -8.30 -18.84 -21.52
N PRO A 36 -8.99 -19.31 -22.58
CA PRO A 36 -9.16 -18.54 -23.82
C PRO A 36 -9.83 -17.18 -23.59
N ARG A 37 -10.64 -17.03 -22.53
CA ARG A 37 -11.27 -15.75 -22.17
C ARG A 37 -10.27 -14.68 -21.74
N PHE A 38 -9.13 -15.08 -21.18
CA PHE A 38 -8.12 -14.19 -20.60
C PHE A 38 -6.77 -14.20 -21.35
N ALA A 39 -6.63 -15.01 -22.41
CA ALA A 39 -5.39 -15.15 -23.19
C ALA A 39 -4.83 -13.80 -23.69
N ASN A 40 -5.70 -12.85 -24.02
CA ASN A 40 -5.31 -11.54 -24.55
C ASN A 40 -4.84 -10.55 -23.47
N ILE A 41 -5.08 -10.81 -22.18
CA ILE A 41 -4.74 -9.85 -21.11
C ILE A 41 -3.22 -9.65 -20.99
N ALA A 42 -2.44 -10.70 -21.24
CA ALA A 42 -0.98 -10.62 -21.13
C ALA A 42 -0.31 -9.87 -22.29
N SER A 43 -0.92 -9.88 -23.48
CA SER A 43 -0.36 -9.29 -24.70
C SER A 43 -0.90 -7.90 -25.01
N ASP A 44 -2.14 -7.60 -24.61
CA ASP A 44 -2.80 -6.33 -24.95
C ASP A 44 -2.20 -5.16 -24.15
N PRO A 45 -1.69 -4.11 -24.83
CA PRO A 45 -1.04 -2.97 -24.18
C PRO A 45 -1.96 -2.21 -23.22
N ARG A 46 -3.29 -2.31 -23.36
CA ARG A 46 -4.25 -1.67 -22.45
C ARG A 46 -4.18 -2.21 -21.02
N TYR A 47 -3.79 -3.47 -20.85
CA TYR A 47 -3.66 -4.13 -19.55
C TYR A 47 -2.21 -4.23 -19.08
N ARG A 48 -1.26 -3.66 -19.84
CA ARG A 48 0.14 -3.61 -19.46
C ARG A 48 0.31 -2.67 -18.26
N ASN A 49 0.86 -3.20 -17.17
CA ASN A 49 1.22 -2.36 -16.03
C ASN A 49 2.26 -1.31 -16.42
N ILE A 50 1.92 -0.04 -16.24
CA ILE A 50 2.83 1.08 -16.44
C ILE A 50 3.81 1.12 -15.25
N SER A 51 5.07 1.49 -15.51
CA SER A 51 6.05 1.64 -14.43
C SER A 51 5.63 2.75 -13.45
N LYS A 52 5.91 2.57 -12.16
CA LYS A 52 5.58 3.57 -11.13
C LYS A 52 6.20 4.94 -11.38
N LYS A 53 7.31 5.00 -12.11
CA LYS A 53 7.97 6.25 -12.51
C LYS A 53 7.18 6.96 -13.60
N ALA A 54 6.77 6.22 -14.64
CA ALA A 54 6.00 6.77 -15.74
C ALA A 54 4.58 7.22 -15.33
N THR A 55 4.05 6.73 -14.22
CA THR A 55 2.76 7.21 -13.66
C THR A 55 2.88 8.50 -12.85
N LYS A 56 4.09 8.91 -12.47
CA LYS A 56 4.31 10.11 -11.66
C LYS A 56 4.44 11.35 -12.54
N ILE A 57 3.92 12.46 -12.04
CA ILE A 57 3.96 13.78 -12.67
C ILE A 57 5.09 14.60 -12.04
N GLN A 58 5.87 15.30 -12.86
CA GLN A 58 6.90 16.21 -12.35
C GLN A 58 6.28 17.36 -11.57
N ILE A 59 6.86 17.66 -10.40
CA ILE A 59 6.33 18.71 -9.54
C ILE A 59 6.78 20.08 -10.06
N ASP A 60 5.84 21.03 -10.16
CA ASP A 60 6.17 22.42 -10.46
C ASP A 60 6.92 23.05 -9.28
N LYS A 61 7.86 23.95 -9.57
CA LYS A 61 8.77 24.60 -8.61
C LYS A 61 8.02 25.24 -7.45
N ARG A 62 6.85 25.82 -7.71
CA ARG A 62 5.99 26.48 -6.71
C ARG A 62 5.51 25.54 -5.59
N PHE A 63 5.45 24.24 -5.87
CA PHE A 63 4.93 23.24 -4.93
C PHE A 63 6.02 22.34 -4.34
N LYS A 64 7.29 22.49 -4.75
CA LYS A 64 8.42 21.74 -4.19
C LYS A 64 8.47 21.89 -2.67
N ASP A 65 8.35 23.12 -2.19
CA ASP A 65 8.35 23.47 -0.76
C ASP A 65 7.20 22.83 0.03
N ALA A 66 6.04 22.66 -0.60
CA ALA A 66 4.88 22.07 0.07
C ALA A 66 5.04 20.57 0.36
N LEU A 67 5.90 19.86 -0.39
CA LEU A 67 6.18 18.43 -0.15
C LEU A 67 7.51 18.19 0.58
N MET A 68 8.47 19.12 0.44
CA MET A 68 9.78 19.01 1.08
C MET A 68 9.78 19.54 2.51
N ASN A 69 9.16 20.70 2.76
CA ASN A 69 9.26 21.34 4.06
C ASN A 69 8.38 20.63 5.10
N GLU A 70 8.97 20.36 6.27
CA GLU A 70 8.29 19.68 7.38
C GLU A 70 7.08 20.45 7.91
N ARG A 71 7.07 21.78 7.73
CA ARG A 71 5.95 22.66 8.11
C ARG A 71 4.61 22.23 7.49
N PHE A 72 4.64 21.57 6.33
CA PHE A 72 3.45 21.10 5.61
C PHE A 72 3.20 19.58 5.75
N ASN A 73 4.13 18.85 6.37
CA ASN A 73 4.09 17.39 6.52
C ASN A 73 3.40 16.98 7.84
N ILE A 74 2.15 17.40 8.00
CA ILE A 74 1.35 17.10 9.19
C ILE A 74 0.73 15.71 9.05
N LYS A 75 0.87 14.89 10.10
CA LYS A 75 0.15 13.61 10.23
C LYS A 75 -1.04 13.79 11.19
N PRO A 76 -2.25 14.08 10.68
CA PRO A 76 -3.42 14.24 11.54
C PRO A 76 -3.84 12.88 12.10
N THR A 77 -4.11 12.82 13.41
CA THR A 77 -4.61 11.61 14.08
C THR A 77 -6.03 11.26 13.61
N LEU A 78 -6.85 12.28 13.35
CA LEU A 78 -8.26 12.16 12.99
C LEU A 78 -8.54 13.00 11.72
N ASP A 79 -9.32 12.46 10.79
CA ASP A 79 -9.91 13.18 9.65
C ASP A 79 -11.05 14.11 10.14
N PRO A 80 -11.44 15.19 9.44
CA PRO A 80 -12.64 16.00 9.72
C PRO A 80 -13.94 15.23 10.01
N ARG A 81 -14.05 13.95 9.62
CA ARG A 81 -15.16 13.05 9.94
C ARG A 81 -14.95 12.20 11.21
N GLY A 82 -13.92 12.49 12.00
CA GLY A 82 -13.56 11.78 13.23
C GLY A 82 -12.95 10.37 13.02
N ARG A 83 -12.68 9.96 11.77
CA ARG A 83 -12.05 8.67 11.50
C ARG A 83 -10.54 8.73 11.76
N PRO A 84 -9.95 7.74 12.44
CA PRO A 84 -8.51 7.71 12.63
C PRO A 84 -7.82 7.55 11.27
N LYS A 85 -6.85 8.44 10.99
CA LYS A 85 -6.09 8.43 9.76
C LYS A 85 -4.67 7.96 10.06
N SER A 86 -4.22 6.93 9.34
CA SER A 86 -2.88 6.37 9.54
C SER A 86 -1.81 7.05 8.70
N TYR A 87 -2.19 7.87 7.71
CA TYR A 87 -1.29 8.43 6.72
C TYR A 87 -1.28 9.96 6.70
N GLY A 88 -0.09 10.51 6.51
CA GLY A 88 0.15 11.96 6.41
C GLY A 88 -0.20 12.55 5.05
N THR A 89 -0.09 13.87 4.94
CA THR A 89 -0.24 14.60 3.66
C THR A 89 0.78 14.15 2.63
N LYS A 90 2.07 14.09 3.01
CA LYS A 90 3.19 13.66 2.17
C LYS A 90 3.01 12.26 1.58
N GLU A 91 2.73 11.29 2.44
CA GLU A 91 2.58 9.87 2.07
C GLU A 91 1.46 9.63 1.03
N GLY A 92 0.47 10.53 0.98
CA GLY A 92 -0.57 10.51 -0.05
C GLY A 92 -0.07 11.04 -1.40
N LEU A 93 0.69 12.13 -1.39
CA LEU A 93 1.13 12.84 -2.58
C LEU A 93 2.36 12.21 -3.26
N ASP A 94 3.22 11.51 -2.50
CA ASP A 94 4.42 10.82 -2.99
C ASP A 94 4.13 9.78 -4.10
N LYS A 95 2.88 9.33 -4.22
CA LYS A 95 2.43 8.37 -5.25
C LYS A 95 2.23 9.03 -6.61
N PHE A 96 1.86 10.30 -6.60
CA PHE A 96 1.46 11.05 -7.79
C PHE A 96 2.58 11.88 -8.35
N TYR A 97 3.47 12.39 -7.49
CA TYR A 97 4.53 13.27 -7.92
C TYR A 97 5.89 12.57 -7.95
N ASP A 98 6.68 12.93 -8.94
CA ASP A 98 8.09 12.63 -8.94
C ASP A 98 8.82 13.74 -8.18
N LEU A 99 9.61 13.32 -7.21
CA LEU A 99 10.42 14.21 -6.42
C LEU A 99 11.82 13.96 -6.93
N GLU A 100 12.26 14.74 -7.92
CA GLU A 100 13.65 14.74 -8.35
C GLU A 100 14.49 15.08 -7.11
N SER A 101 15.01 14.03 -6.48
CA SER A 101 15.83 14.08 -5.28
C SER A 101 17.30 14.34 -5.60
N SER A 102 17.62 14.65 -6.86
CA SER A 102 18.99 14.81 -7.34
C SER A 102 19.23 16.27 -7.74
N GLU A 103 20.14 16.89 -6.99
CA GLU A 103 21.00 18.00 -7.40
C GLU A 103 20.35 19.40 -7.48
N GLU A 104 20.31 20.04 -6.32
CA GLU A 104 20.97 21.34 -6.15
C GLU A 104 21.85 21.30 -4.89
#